data_AF-A0A7V0VD31-F1
#
_entry.id   AF-A0A7V0VD31-F1
#
_cell.length_a   1.000
_cell.length_b   1.000
_cell.length_c   1.000
_cell.angle_alpha   90.00
_cell.angle_beta   90.00
_cell.angle_gamma   90.00
#
_symmetry.space_group_name_H-M   'P 1'
#
loop_
_entity.id
_entity.type
_entity.pdbx_description
1 polymer ?
#
loop_
_entity_poly.entity_id
_entity_poly.type
_entity_poly.pdbx_seq_one_letter_code
_entity_poly.pdbx_strand_id
1 'polypeptide(L)'
;MGYNNVYSLKFGMSSWDSTFAANYWLANIGNSRAGQFTNQAAQKNQPGNLPALNTGKKTGPEILEARVRELLAAGWDPAKISHSGVFSNLSGYYIVNYWPVDHYNQGHIPGAVQYTPRSDLKSSTYLKTLPTDKPIVVYCYTGQTSAQVVAFLRVLGYDAKSLIYGTNAMIYDQMPGTKFNPQTDIMNYPYVTGP
;
A
#
# COMPACT_ATOMS: atom_id res chain seq x y z
N MET A 1 21.64 -1.84 -6.68
CA MET A 1 20.97 -0.52 -6.71
C MET A 1 20.43 -0.21 -5.32
N GLY A 2 20.48 1.06 -4.91
CA GLY A 2 19.97 1.51 -3.61
C GLY A 2 21.07 1.79 -2.59
N TYR A 3 20.74 2.63 -1.62
CA TYR A 3 21.59 3.03 -0.51
C TYR A 3 21.14 2.27 0.75
N ASN A 4 22.08 1.79 1.57
CA ASN A 4 21.80 1.06 2.81
C ASN A 4 21.64 1.98 4.04
N ASN A 5 21.83 3.28 3.87
CA ASN A 5 21.76 4.31 4.90
C ASN A 5 20.56 5.25 4.71
N VAL A 6 19.44 4.72 4.21
CA VAL A 6 18.19 5.47 4.03
C VAL A 6 17.20 5.08 5.12
N TYR A 7 16.67 6.09 5.81
CA TYR A 7 15.71 5.92 6.90
C TYR A 7 14.42 6.66 6.56
N SER A 8 13.28 6.05 6.86
CA SER A 8 11.97 6.69 6.73
C SER A 8 11.66 7.51 7.98
N LEU A 9 11.21 8.74 7.81
CA LEU A 9 10.66 9.58 8.89
C LEU A 9 9.24 9.15 9.32
N LYS A 10 8.84 7.90 9.05
CA LYS A 10 7.50 7.35 9.32
C LYS A 10 6.39 8.18 8.66
N PHE A 11 5.90 9.22 9.32
CA PHE A 11 4.85 10.10 8.78
C PHE A 11 5.41 11.32 8.03
N GLY A 12 6.72 11.37 7.82
CA GLY A 12 7.36 12.37 6.97
C GLY A 12 7.34 13.76 7.60
N MET A 13 7.20 14.78 6.76
CA MET A 13 7.14 16.17 7.23
C MET A 13 5.94 16.45 8.14
N SER A 14 4.87 15.65 8.07
CA SER A 14 3.73 15.79 8.97
C SER A 14 4.07 15.44 10.43
N SER A 15 5.12 14.66 10.68
CA SER A 15 5.64 14.49 12.04
C SER A 15 6.50 15.66 12.50
N TRP A 16 7.04 16.44 11.57
CA TRP A 16 7.91 17.57 11.89
C TRP A 16 7.13 18.70 12.53
N ASP A 17 6.08 19.16 11.85
CA ASP A 17 5.26 20.29 12.29
C ASP A 17 3.82 20.14 11.79
N SER A 18 2.87 20.63 12.59
CA SER A 18 1.44 20.58 12.28
C SER A 18 1.07 21.26 10.94
N THR A 19 1.85 22.26 10.51
CA THR A 19 1.69 22.94 9.22
C THR A 19 1.80 21.96 8.05
N PHE A 20 2.75 21.03 8.11
CA PHE A 20 2.91 20.00 7.09
C PHE A 20 1.96 18.81 7.29
N ALA A 21 1.32 18.69 8.44
CA ALA A 21 0.33 17.65 8.72
C ALA A 21 -1.07 18.02 8.21
N ALA A 22 -1.40 19.33 8.20
CA ALA A 22 -2.73 19.86 7.94
C ALA A 22 -3.37 19.29 6.66
N ASN A 23 -2.67 19.34 5.54
CA ASN A 23 -3.18 18.89 4.24
C ASN A 23 -2.87 17.42 3.91
N TYR A 24 -2.29 16.67 4.85
CA TYR A 24 -1.86 15.28 4.66
C TYR A 24 -2.47 14.40 5.74
N TRP A 25 -1.71 14.00 6.76
CA TRP A 25 -2.18 13.04 7.75
C TRP A 25 -3.38 13.54 8.56
N LEU A 26 -3.44 14.82 8.94
CA LEU A 26 -4.58 15.37 9.67
C LEU A 26 -5.85 15.37 8.82
N ALA A 27 -5.76 15.77 7.55
CA ALA A 27 -6.88 15.74 6.61
C ALA A 27 -7.35 14.32 6.24
N ASN A 28 -6.56 13.28 6.54
CA ASN A 28 -6.83 11.90 6.16
C ASN A 28 -6.96 10.96 7.36
N ILE A 29 -7.34 11.50 8.52
CA ILE A 29 -7.95 10.74 9.62
C ILE A 29 -9.44 10.61 9.30
N GLY A 30 -9.97 9.39 9.23
CA GLY A 30 -11.37 9.20 8.85
C GLY A 30 -12.00 7.88 9.28
N ASN A 31 -13.32 7.92 9.45
CA ASN A 31 -14.19 6.78 9.78
C ASN A 31 -15.30 6.56 8.75
N SER A 32 -15.21 7.21 7.57
CA SER A 32 -16.27 7.23 6.56
C SER A 32 -16.67 5.84 6.03
N ARG A 33 -15.84 4.82 6.27
CA ARG A 33 -16.04 3.44 5.80
C ARG A 33 -16.26 2.44 6.95
N ALA A 34 -16.36 2.89 8.20
CA ALA A 34 -16.53 2.01 9.36
C ALA A 34 -17.68 1.01 9.21
N GLY A 35 -18.83 1.45 8.73
CA GLY A 35 -20.00 0.58 8.49
C GLY A 35 -19.91 -0.30 7.23
N GLN A 36 -18.80 -0.27 6.49
CA GLN A 36 -18.65 -0.99 5.21
C GLN A 36 -17.64 -2.14 5.27
N PHE A 37 -16.98 -2.35 6.41
CA PHE A 37 -16.08 -3.49 6.62
C PHE A 37 -16.90 -4.77 6.91
N THR A 38 -16.33 -5.91 6.59
CA THR A 38 -16.93 -7.24 6.76
C THR A 38 -15.96 -8.21 7.42
N ASN A 39 -16.50 -9.29 7.98
CA ASN A 39 -15.74 -10.43 8.49
C ASN A 39 -15.82 -11.65 7.55
N GLN A 40 -16.45 -11.51 6.38
CA GLN A 40 -16.56 -12.57 5.40
C GLN A 40 -15.24 -12.78 4.64
N ALA A 41 -14.50 -13.81 5.04
CA ALA A 41 -13.21 -14.13 4.45
C ALA A 41 -13.29 -14.42 2.93
N ALA A 42 -12.38 -13.81 2.16
CA ALA A 42 -12.14 -14.11 0.77
C ALA A 42 -10.92 -15.04 0.60
N GLN A 43 -10.99 -15.94 -0.37
CA GLN A 43 -9.93 -16.91 -0.63
C GLN A 43 -8.91 -16.35 -1.64
N LYS A 44 -7.64 -16.77 -1.48
CA LYS A 44 -6.60 -16.53 -2.49
C LYS A 44 -6.95 -17.32 -3.77
N ASN A 45 -6.58 -16.77 -4.93
CA ASN A 45 -6.72 -17.52 -6.18
C ASN A 45 -5.79 -18.75 -6.18
N GLN A 46 -6.05 -19.69 -7.10
CA GLN A 46 -5.07 -20.73 -7.40
C GLN A 46 -3.79 -20.11 -7.98
N PRO A 47 -2.61 -20.70 -7.75
CA PRO A 47 -1.36 -20.22 -8.33
C PRO A 47 -1.42 -20.19 -9.86
N GLY A 48 -1.05 -19.05 -10.45
CA GLY A 48 -0.98 -18.82 -11.89
C GLY A 48 0.41 -18.41 -12.37
N ASN A 49 0.43 -17.81 -13.56
CA ASN A 49 1.65 -17.30 -14.18
C ASN A 49 2.06 -15.94 -13.58
N LEU A 50 3.36 -15.64 -13.63
CA LEU A 50 3.86 -14.30 -13.31
C LEU A 50 3.65 -13.36 -14.51
N PRO A 51 3.61 -12.02 -14.29
CA PRO A 51 3.54 -11.07 -15.38
C PRO A 51 4.70 -11.24 -16.38
N ALA A 52 4.40 -11.09 -17.67
CA ALA A 52 5.43 -11.04 -18.70
C ALA A 52 6.14 -9.68 -18.69
N LEU A 53 7.47 -9.69 -18.65
CA LEU A 53 8.29 -8.47 -18.66
C LEU A 53 8.91 -8.24 -20.04
N ASN A 54 8.34 -7.29 -20.79
CA ASN A 54 8.76 -6.97 -22.17
C ASN A 54 9.83 -5.87 -22.22
N THR A 55 10.92 -6.03 -21.47
CA THR A 55 11.98 -5.00 -21.37
C THR A 55 12.97 -5.01 -22.52
N GLY A 56 12.97 -6.05 -23.36
CA GLY A 56 13.98 -6.28 -24.40
C GLY A 56 15.37 -6.65 -23.87
N LYS A 57 15.52 -6.83 -22.56
CA LYS A 57 16.78 -7.21 -21.88
C LYS A 57 16.85 -8.72 -21.66
N LYS A 58 18.06 -9.26 -21.51
CA LYS A 58 18.30 -10.72 -21.41
C LYS A 58 18.74 -11.17 -20.02
N THR A 59 19.33 -10.30 -19.23
CA THR A 59 19.81 -10.64 -17.89
C THR A 59 18.90 -10.06 -16.79
N GLY A 60 18.81 -10.75 -15.65
CA GLY A 60 18.03 -10.29 -14.50
C GLY A 60 18.37 -8.85 -14.05
N PRO A 61 19.65 -8.48 -13.91
CA PRO A 61 20.05 -7.12 -13.55
C PRO A 61 19.59 -6.05 -14.56
N GLU A 62 19.74 -6.31 -15.86
CA GLU A 62 19.30 -5.35 -16.90
C GLU A 62 17.77 -5.22 -16.94
N ILE A 63 17.03 -6.33 -16.76
CA ILE A 63 15.57 -6.32 -16.66
C ILE A 63 15.14 -5.50 -15.44
N LEU A 64 15.76 -5.72 -14.28
CA LEU A 64 15.47 -4.98 -13.06
C LEU A 64 15.71 -3.49 -13.24
N GLU A 65 16.87 -3.11 -13.79
CA GLU A 65 17.20 -1.70 -14.04
C GLU A 65 16.20 -1.04 -14.99
N ALA A 66 15.84 -1.71 -16.08
CA ALA A 66 14.84 -1.21 -17.03
C ALA A 66 13.49 -0.97 -16.36
N ARG A 67 13.00 -1.93 -15.55
CA ARG A 67 11.74 -1.80 -14.81
C ARG A 67 11.78 -0.67 -13.79
N VAL A 68 12.86 -0.54 -13.03
CA VAL A 68 12.98 0.54 -12.03
C VAL A 68 13.01 1.91 -12.71
N ARG A 69 13.76 2.07 -13.82
CA ARG A 69 13.79 3.33 -14.57
C ARG A 69 12.42 3.71 -15.11
N GLU A 70 11.68 2.75 -15.67
CA GLU A 70 10.32 2.96 -16.16
C GLU A 70 9.37 3.43 -15.05
N LEU A 71 9.42 2.79 -13.88
CA LEU A 71 8.56 3.15 -12.75
C LEU A 71 8.92 4.51 -12.14
N LEU A 72 10.20 4.85 -12.08
CA LEU A 72 10.65 6.18 -11.63
C LEU A 72 10.18 7.27 -12.60
N ALA A 73 10.25 7.02 -13.90
CA ALA A 73 9.76 7.96 -14.92
C ALA A 73 8.24 8.13 -14.88
N ALA A 74 7.49 7.06 -14.58
CA ALA A 74 6.03 7.10 -14.46
C ALA A 74 5.53 7.85 -13.20
N GLY A 75 6.39 7.99 -12.18
CA GLY A 75 6.04 8.65 -10.93
C GLY A 75 5.06 7.87 -10.05
N TRP A 76 4.55 8.54 -9.01
CA TRP A 76 3.74 7.90 -7.97
C TRP A 76 2.25 7.77 -8.33
N ASP A 77 1.71 8.66 -9.15
CA ASP A 77 0.27 8.73 -9.43
C ASP A 77 -0.33 7.43 -9.98
N PRO A 78 0.33 6.70 -10.91
CA PRO A 78 -0.18 5.41 -11.38
C PRO A 78 -0.24 4.32 -10.29
N ALA A 79 0.56 4.47 -9.24
CA ALA A 79 0.74 3.51 -8.15
C ALA A 79 -0.10 3.82 -6.91
N LYS A 80 -0.97 4.83 -6.94
CA LYS A 80 -1.82 5.22 -5.81
C LYS A 80 -3.32 5.16 -6.15
N ILE A 81 -4.15 4.91 -5.14
CA ILE A 81 -5.61 4.98 -5.23
C ILE A 81 -6.21 5.43 -3.89
N SER A 82 -7.28 6.23 -3.92
CA SER A 82 -8.01 6.65 -2.71
C SER A 82 -8.99 5.56 -2.26
N HIS A 83 -9.39 5.60 -0.99
CA HIS A 83 -10.47 4.73 -0.52
C HIS A 83 -11.79 5.01 -1.27
N SER A 84 -12.08 6.26 -1.67
CA SER A 84 -13.25 6.56 -2.50
C SER A 84 -13.21 5.86 -3.87
N GLY A 85 -12.04 5.81 -4.51
CA GLY A 85 -11.87 5.13 -5.80
C GLY A 85 -11.96 3.61 -5.70
N VAL A 86 -11.50 3.01 -4.59
CA VAL A 86 -11.64 1.56 -4.37
C VAL A 86 -13.11 1.20 -4.11
N PHE A 87 -13.78 1.95 -3.23
CA PHE A 87 -15.16 1.65 -2.82
C PHE A 87 -16.22 2.00 -3.88
N SER A 88 -15.89 2.77 -4.93
CA SER A 88 -16.80 2.98 -6.06
C SER A 88 -16.93 1.76 -6.97
N ASN A 89 -15.96 0.83 -6.96
CA ASN A 89 -15.99 -0.41 -7.73
C ASN A 89 -15.10 -1.50 -7.11
N LEU A 90 -15.53 -2.08 -5.98
CA LEU A 90 -14.76 -3.13 -5.28
C LEU A 90 -14.44 -4.34 -6.19
N SER A 91 -15.40 -4.77 -7.01
CA SER A 91 -15.25 -5.90 -7.93
C SER A 91 -14.26 -5.67 -9.06
N GLY A 92 -13.93 -4.41 -9.36
CA GLY A 92 -12.94 -4.03 -10.38
C GLY A 92 -11.50 -4.36 -9.96
N TYR A 93 -11.27 -4.65 -8.69
CA TYR A 93 -9.92 -4.82 -8.13
C TYR A 93 -9.72 -6.22 -7.53
N TYR A 94 -8.47 -6.64 -7.45
CA TYR A 94 -8.04 -7.68 -6.52
C TYR A 94 -7.47 -6.99 -5.27
N ILE A 95 -8.25 -6.99 -4.19
CA ILE A 95 -7.90 -6.21 -3.00
C ILE A 95 -7.08 -7.08 -2.06
N VAL A 96 -5.84 -6.68 -1.80
CA VAL A 96 -4.93 -7.33 -0.86
C VAL A 96 -5.00 -6.60 0.48
N ASN A 97 -5.50 -7.30 1.48
CA ASN A 97 -5.34 -6.93 2.88
C ASN A 97 -3.96 -7.41 3.36
N TYR A 98 -3.09 -6.47 3.76
CA TYR A 98 -1.69 -6.77 4.08
C TYR A 98 -1.38 -6.59 5.57
N TRP A 99 -1.98 -7.44 6.41
CA TRP A 99 -1.72 -7.51 7.86
C TRP A 99 -2.00 -8.91 8.44
N PRO A 100 -1.69 -9.19 9.73
CA PRO A 100 -1.90 -10.51 10.34
C PRO A 100 -3.37 -10.97 10.35
N VAL A 101 -3.59 -12.27 10.26
CA VAL A 101 -4.93 -12.88 10.15
C VAL A 101 -5.88 -12.49 11.28
N ASP A 102 -5.37 -12.32 12.51
CA ASP A 102 -6.19 -11.93 13.66
C ASP A 102 -6.85 -10.56 13.49
N HIS A 103 -6.19 -9.63 12.80
CA HIS A 103 -6.76 -8.32 12.50
C HIS A 103 -7.71 -8.38 11.30
N TYR A 104 -7.45 -9.29 10.36
CA TYR A 104 -8.35 -9.53 9.23
C TYR A 104 -9.70 -10.08 9.71
N ASN A 105 -9.68 -10.99 10.69
CA ASN A 105 -10.87 -11.58 11.29
C ASN A 105 -11.73 -10.58 12.08
N GLN A 106 -11.15 -9.43 12.48
CA GLN A 106 -11.88 -8.35 13.15
C GLN A 106 -12.63 -7.43 12.18
N GLY A 107 -12.26 -7.46 10.89
CA GLY A 107 -12.89 -6.64 9.85
C GLY A 107 -11.92 -6.31 8.72
N HIS A 108 -12.42 -6.36 7.49
CA HIS A 108 -11.66 -5.98 6.29
C HIS A 108 -12.59 -5.42 5.19
N ILE A 109 -12.01 -4.78 4.18
CA ILE A 109 -12.75 -4.34 2.99
C ILE A 109 -13.43 -5.55 2.34
N PRO A 110 -14.72 -5.49 1.95
CA PRO A 110 -15.41 -6.60 1.30
C PRO A 110 -14.67 -7.10 0.06
N GLY A 111 -14.51 -8.43 -0.02
CA GLY A 111 -13.76 -9.09 -1.10
C GLY A 111 -12.23 -9.01 -0.96
N ALA A 112 -11.70 -8.36 0.08
CA ALA A 112 -10.25 -8.32 0.29
C ALA A 112 -9.70 -9.67 0.74
N VAL A 113 -8.59 -10.07 0.13
CA VAL A 113 -7.88 -11.32 0.42
C VAL A 113 -6.71 -11.02 1.36
N GLN A 114 -6.61 -11.77 2.44
CA GLN A 114 -5.52 -11.62 3.42
C GLN A 114 -4.19 -12.14 2.86
N TYR A 115 -3.12 -11.37 3.04
CA TYR A 115 -1.73 -11.80 2.85
C TYR A 115 -0.89 -11.37 4.05
N THR A 116 -0.23 -12.33 4.69
CA THR A 116 0.61 -12.10 5.86
C THR A 116 1.90 -11.36 5.49
N PRO A 117 2.19 -10.20 6.10
CA PRO A 117 3.38 -9.42 5.80
C PRO A 117 4.68 -10.20 5.97
N ARG A 118 5.64 -10.00 5.05
CA ARG A 118 6.98 -10.63 5.05
C ARG A 118 6.98 -12.17 4.92
N SER A 119 5.81 -12.78 4.73
CA SER A 119 5.63 -14.22 4.55
C SER A 119 5.04 -14.52 3.17
N ASP A 120 3.83 -14.05 2.92
CA ASP A 120 2.97 -14.63 1.88
C ASP A 120 3.36 -14.22 0.45
N LEU A 121 3.97 -13.06 0.27
CA LEU A 121 4.35 -12.55 -1.05
C LEU A 121 5.73 -13.03 -1.54
N LYS A 122 6.27 -14.08 -0.94
CA LYS A 122 7.44 -14.78 -1.48
C LYS A 122 7.04 -15.62 -2.70
N SER A 123 7.97 -15.78 -3.65
CA SER A 123 7.76 -16.58 -4.87
C SER A 123 7.44 -18.04 -4.59
N SER A 124 7.93 -18.59 -3.47
CA SER A 124 7.68 -19.96 -2.99
C SER A 124 6.42 -20.11 -2.14
N THR A 125 5.65 -19.04 -1.94
CA THR A 125 4.46 -19.02 -1.09
C THR A 125 3.23 -18.63 -1.92
N TYR A 126 2.66 -17.44 -1.73
CA TYR A 126 1.43 -17.02 -2.38
C TYR A 126 1.61 -15.93 -3.44
N LEU A 127 2.83 -15.54 -3.82
CA LEU A 127 3.02 -14.51 -4.86
C LEU A 127 2.29 -14.85 -6.17
N LYS A 128 2.30 -16.11 -6.58
CA LYS A 128 1.64 -16.59 -7.81
C LYS A 128 0.12 -16.63 -7.73
N THR A 129 -0.47 -16.37 -6.57
CA THR A 129 -1.95 -16.28 -6.43
C THR A 129 -2.47 -14.89 -6.79
N LEU A 130 -1.58 -13.91 -6.98
CA LEU A 130 -1.95 -12.59 -7.46
C LEU A 130 -2.32 -12.66 -8.96
N PRO A 131 -3.44 -12.04 -9.38
CA PRO A 131 -3.83 -12.02 -10.79
C PRO A 131 -2.90 -11.13 -11.62
N THR A 132 -2.72 -11.49 -12.89
CA THR A 132 -1.95 -10.69 -13.88
C THR A 132 -2.83 -9.91 -14.84
N ASP A 133 -4.14 -10.17 -14.82
CA ASP A 133 -5.17 -9.64 -15.72
C ASP A 133 -6.13 -8.67 -15.00
N LYS A 134 -5.86 -8.35 -13.73
CA LYS A 134 -6.70 -7.49 -12.90
C LYS A 134 -5.84 -6.56 -12.04
N PRO A 135 -6.21 -5.26 -11.90
CA PRO A 135 -5.49 -4.34 -11.03
C PRO A 135 -5.55 -4.79 -9.56
N ILE A 136 -4.40 -4.76 -8.90
CA ILE A 136 -4.22 -5.15 -7.51
C ILE A 136 -4.21 -3.90 -6.64
N VAL A 137 -5.06 -3.86 -5.62
CA VAL A 137 -5.04 -2.79 -4.61
C VAL A 137 -4.52 -3.35 -3.31
N VAL A 138 -3.36 -2.89 -2.85
CA VAL A 138 -2.79 -3.28 -1.56
C VAL A 138 -3.10 -2.21 -0.53
N TYR A 139 -3.60 -2.61 0.63
CA TYR A 139 -3.75 -1.71 1.78
C TYR A 139 -3.20 -2.36 3.05
N CYS A 140 -2.74 -1.51 3.96
CA CYS A 140 -2.38 -1.86 5.33
C CYS A 140 -2.95 -0.79 6.28
N TYR A 141 -2.42 -0.68 7.49
CA TYR A 141 -2.93 0.25 8.49
C TYR A 141 -2.82 1.72 8.04
N THR A 142 -1.63 2.13 7.58
CA THR A 142 -1.31 3.53 7.25
C THR A 142 -0.98 3.73 5.77
N GLY A 143 -1.02 2.68 4.94
CA GLY A 143 -0.65 2.76 3.53
C GLY A 143 0.87 2.76 3.26
N GLN A 144 1.72 2.77 4.29
CA GLN A 144 3.18 2.79 4.13
C GLN A 144 3.75 1.45 3.69
N THR A 145 3.41 0.38 4.40
CA THR A 145 3.85 -0.98 4.03
C THR A 145 3.27 -1.40 2.70
N SER A 146 2.01 -1.04 2.40
CA SER A 146 1.41 -1.31 1.09
C SER A 146 2.13 -0.57 -0.03
N ALA A 147 2.63 0.66 0.19
CA ALA A 147 3.43 1.37 -0.82
C ALA A 147 4.74 0.63 -1.14
N GLN A 148 5.42 0.08 -0.12
CA GLN A 148 6.62 -0.75 -0.32
C GLN A 148 6.31 -2.02 -1.10
N VAL A 149 5.22 -2.71 -0.77
CA VAL A 149 4.76 -3.91 -1.48
C VAL A 149 4.41 -3.57 -2.94
N VAL A 150 3.71 -2.46 -3.17
CA VAL A 150 3.32 -2.01 -4.52
C VAL A 150 4.54 -1.69 -5.36
N ALA A 151 5.57 -1.04 -4.81
CA ALA A 151 6.83 -0.83 -5.53
C ALA A 151 7.44 -2.17 -5.98
N PHE A 152 7.49 -3.15 -5.09
CA PHE A 152 7.97 -4.50 -5.41
C PHE A 152 7.11 -5.19 -6.49
N LEU A 153 5.78 -5.20 -6.35
CA LEU A 153 4.87 -5.83 -7.30
C LEU A 153 4.92 -5.18 -8.69
N ARG A 154 5.04 -3.85 -8.75
CA ARG A 154 5.15 -3.11 -10.02
C ARG A 154 6.46 -3.40 -10.74
N VAL A 155 7.57 -3.57 -10.00
CA VAL A 155 8.85 -4.02 -10.59
C VAL A 155 8.68 -5.39 -11.24
N LEU A 156 7.93 -6.29 -10.60
CA LEU A 156 7.56 -7.61 -11.14
C LEU A 156 6.52 -7.57 -12.28
N GLY A 157 6.01 -6.39 -12.66
CA GLY A 157 5.10 -6.23 -13.80
C GLY A 157 3.61 -6.29 -13.46
N TYR A 158 3.22 -6.39 -12.19
CA TYR A 158 1.82 -6.30 -11.80
C TYR A 158 1.30 -4.86 -11.91
N ASP A 159 0.04 -4.69 -12.36
CA ASP A 159 -0.68 -3.44 -12.16
C ASP A 159 -1.13 -3.34 -10.70
N ALA A 160 -0.25 -2.82 -9.85
CA ALA A 160 -0.51 -2.67 -8.42
C ALA A 160 -0.61 -1.21 -8.00
N LYS A 161 -1.52 -0.94 -7.06
CA LYS A 161 -1.81 0.37 -6.48
C LYS A 161 -1.85 0.27 -4.95
N SER A 162 -1.28 1.26 -4.27
CA SER A 162 -1.39 1.40 -2.82
C SER A 162 -2.62 2.23 -2.48
N LEU A 163 -3.46 1.73 -1.58
CA LEU A 163 -4.54 2.51 -0.99
C LEU A 163 -3.92 3.54 -0.02
N ILE A 164 -3.92 4.81 -0.42
CA ILE A 164 -3.25 5.87 0.33
C ILE A 164 -3.87 6.05 1.71
N TYR A 165 -3.03 6.30 2.72
CA TYR A 165 -3.39 6.38 4.14
C TYR A 165 -3.96 5.09 4.76
N GLY A 166 -4.18 4.03 3.98
CA GLY A 166 -4.66 2.75 4.51
C GLY A 166 -5.96 2.88 5.28
N THR A 167 -6.13 2.08 6.34
CA THR A 167 -7.29 2.19 7.22
C THR A 167 -7.36 3.49 8.02
N ASN A 168 -6.27 4.27 8.11
CA ASN A 168 -6.27 5.57 8.79
C ASN A 168 -7.32 6.52 8.24
N ALA A 169 -7.58 6.47 6.93
CA ALA A 169 -8.60 7.30 6.28
C ALA A 169 -10.00 6.65 6.25
N MET A 170 -10.14 5.40 6.72
CA MET A 170 -11.36 4.61 6.53
C MET A 170 -12.07 4.25 7.83
N ILE A 171 -11.32 3.77 8.83
CA ILE A 171 -11.81 3.17 10.09
C ILE A 171 -10.92 3.55 11.28
N TYR A 172 -10.44 4.80 11.34
CA TYR A 172 -9.45 5.27 12.31
C TYR A 172 -9.73 4.88 13.78
N ASP A 173 -10.98 5.01 14.22
CA ASP A 173 -11.37 4.74 15.61
C ASP A 173 -11.48 3.24 15.90
N GLN A 174 -11.75 2.44 14.87
CA GLN A 174 -11.92 0.98 14.95
C GLN A 174 -10.64 0.23 14.54
N MET A 175 -9.54 0.95 14.29
CA MET A 175 -8.34 0.34 13.74
C MET A 175 -7.65 -0.57 14.77
N PRO A 176 -7.38 -1.84 14.45
CA PRO A 176 -6.78 -2.79 15.38
C PRO A 176 -5.24 -2.66 15.50
N GLY A 177 -4.61 -1.68 14.84
CA GLY A 177 -3.15 -1.60 14.69
C GLY A 177 -2.61 -0.18 14.67
N THR A 178 -1.43 0.01 14.06
CA THR A 178 -0.74 1.30 14.02
C THR A 178 -1.55 2.36 13.28
N LYS A 179 -1.83 3.49 13.92
CA LYS A 179 -2.45 4.68 13.32
C LYS A 179 -1.60 5.93 13.51
N PHE A 180 -1.87 6.99 12.76
CA PHE A 180 -1.27 8.30 12.98
C PHE A 180 -1.97 9.00 14.15
N ASN A 181 -1.28 9.22 15.26
CA ASN A 181 -1.80 9.89 16.45
C ASN A 181 -1.23 11.32 16.53
N PRO A 182 -2.03 12.36 16.22
CA PRO A 182 -1.55 13.75 16.21
C PRO A 182 -0.90 14.21 17.51
N GLN A 183 -1.36 13.70 18.66
CA GLN A 183 -0.86 14.09 19.97
C GLN A 183 0.55 13.60 20.25
N THR A 184 0.98 12.52 19.59
CA THR A 184 2.27 11.88 19.86
C THR A 184 3.19 11.82 18.65
N ASP A 185 2.64 11.87 17.44
CA ASP A 185 3.40 11.75 16.20
C ASP A 185 3.76 13.12 15.58
N ILE A 186 3.18 14.24 16.04
CA ILE A 186 3.58 15.60 15.61
C ILE A 186 4.49 16.21 16.67
N MET A 187 5.73 16.51 16.28
CA MET A 187 6.77 16.98 17.20
C MET A 187 6.80 18.51 17.36
N ASN A 188 6.27 19.26 16.39
CA ASN A 188 6.31 20.72 16.32
C ASN A 188 7.73 21.28 16.43
N TYR A 189 8.67 20.70 15.67
CA TYR A 189 10.02 21.22 15.53
C TYR A 189 10.03 22.51 14.70
N PRO A 190 10.95 23.45 15.00
CA PRO A 190 11.10 24.66 14.20
C PRO A 190 11.44 24.30 12.75
N TYR A 191 10.95 25.10 11.81
CA TYR A 191 11.28 25.00 10.39
C TYR A 191 11.53 26.39 9.81
N VAL A 192 12.33 26.44 8.75
CA VAL A 192 12.57 27.65 7.96
C VAL A 192 11.88 27.49 6.61
N THR A 193 11.19 28.53 6.17
CA THR A 193 10.68 28.59 4.80
C THR A 193 11.80 29.04 3.88
N GLY A 194 11.92 28.42 2.71
CA GLY A 194 12.85 28.88 1.69
C GLY A 194 12.50 30.31 1.21
N PRO A 195 13.46 31.00 0.57
CA PRO A 195 13.24 32.31 -0.04
C PRO A 195 12.20 32.29 -1.17
#